data_AF-G4AAX7-F1
#
_entry.id   AF-G4AAX7-F1
#
_cell.length_a   1.000
_cell.length_b   1.000
_cell.length_c   1.000
_cell.angle_alpha   90.00
_cell.angle_beta   90.00
_cell.angle_gamma   90.00
#
_symmetry.space_group_name_H-M   'P 1'
#
loop_
_entity.id
_entity.type
_entity.pdbx_description
1 polymer ?
#
loop_
_entity_poly.entity_id
_entity_poly.type
_entity_poly.pdbx_seq_one_letter_code
_entity_poly.pdbx_strand_id
1 'polypeptide(L)' 'MLSKARLEQITEMEALERYYFDGDWRADYEAHERGDVPKELPCGVLGEDPIFDASVTQRDLAVRWLKLISRILDNNK' A
#
# COMPACT_ATOMS: atom_id res chain seq x y z
N MET A 1 -13.10 -15.22 -9.69
CA MET A 1 -13.62 -13.87 -9.34
C MET A 1 -12.96 -13.44 -8.04
N LEU A 2 -12.38 -12.25 -7.95
CA LEU A 2 -11.82 -11.76 -6.67
C LEU A 2 -12.95 -11.47 -5.69
N SER A 3 -12.73 -11.70 -4.39
CA SER A 3 -13.73 -11.37 -3.38
C SER A 3 -13.92 -9.86 -3.26
N LYS A 4 -15.10 -9.42 -2.77
CA LYS A 4 -15.37 -8.00 -2.46
C LYS A 4 -14.26 -7.40 -1.57
N ALA A 5 -13.88 -8.13 -0.52
CA ALA A 5 -12.81 -7.72 0.38
C ALA A 5 -11.46 -7.52 -0.33
N ARG A 6 -11.15 -8.31 -1.37
CA ARG A 6 -9.92 -8.13 -2.14
C ARG A 6 -9.97 -6.88 -3.04
N LEU A 7 -11.14 -6.53 -3.57
CA LEU A 7 -11.30 -5.31 -4.36
C LEU A 7 -11.21 -4.05 -3.49
N GLU A 8 -11.81 -4.10 -2.29
CA GLU A 8 -11.71 -3.03 -1.29
C GLU A 8 -10.25 -2.81 -0.88
N GLN A 9 -9.52 -3.89 -0.55
CA GLN A 9 -8.10 -3.82 -0.21
C GLN A 9 -7.24 -3.17 -1.32
N ILE A 10 -7.48 -3.52 -2.60
CA ILE A 10 -6.75 -2.92 -3.72
C ILE A 10 -7.02 -1.41 -3.79
N THR A 11 -8.28 -1.01 -3.62
CA THR A 11 -8.68 0.40 -3.69
C THR A 11 -8.09 1.22 -2.53
N GLU A 12 -8.06 0.65 -1.32
CA GLU A 12 -7.43 1.28 -0.15
C GLU A 12 -5.92 1.43 -0.34
N MET A 13 -5.25 0.41 -0.88
CA MET A 13 -3.82 0.49 -1.19
C MET A 13 -3.51 1.54 -2.26
N GLU A 14 -4.32 1.66 -3.31
CA GLU A 14 -4.18 2.70 -4.32
C GLU A 14 -4.33 4.12 -3.72
N ALA A 15 -5.23 4.29 -2.75
CA ALA A 15 -5.39 5.56 -2.04
C ALA A 15 -4.16 5.91 -1.20
N LEU A 16 -3.59 4.93 -0.48
CA LEU A 16 -2.36 5.11 0.31
C LEU A 16 -1.16 5.43 -0.59
N GLU A 17 -1.00 4.70 -1.70
CA GLU A 17 0.06 4.93 -2.68
C GLU A 17 -0.02 6.33 -3.27
N ARG A 18 -1.23 6.75 -3.69
CA ARG A 18 -1.44 8.09 -4.22
C ARG A 18 -1.12 9.18 -3.18
N TYR A 19 -1.50 8.96 -1.93
CA TYR A 19 -1.17 9.89 -0.85
C TYR A 19 0.35 10.00 -0.62
N TYR A 20 1.05 8.87 -0.59
CA TYR A 20 2.48 8.80 -0.28
C TYR A 20 3.39 9.25 -1.43
N PHE A 21 3.11 8.82 -2.67
CA PHE A 21 3.98 9.10 -3.83
C PHE A 21 3.63 10.38 -4.57
N ASP A 22 2.33 10.71 -4.65
CA ASP A 22 1.83 11.80 -5.50
C ASP A 22 1.10 12.91 -4.71
N GLY A 23 0.95 12.73 -3.39
CA GLY A 23 0.15 13.58 -2.52
C GLY A 23 0.99 14.41 -1.55
N ASP A 24 0.31 14.92 -0.52
CA ASP A 24 0.86 15.84 0.47
C ASP A 24 1.55 15.14 1.66
N TRP A 25 1.79 13.83 1.57
CA TRP A 25 2.38 13.02 2.67
C TRP A 25 3.59 13.68 3.30
N ARG A 26 4.51 14.23 2.48
CA ARG A 26 5.73 14.88 2.99
C ARG A 26 5.42 16.13 3.81
N ALA A 27 4.46 16.94 3.37
CA ALA A 27 4.08 18.15 4.08
C ALA A 27 3.37 17.82 5.41
N ASP A 28 2.52 16.79 5.40
CA ASP A 28 1.82 16.30 6.58
C ASP A 28 2.78 15.67 7.60
N TYR A 29 3.77 14.90 7.12
CA TYR A 29 4.86 14.37 7.94
C TYR A 29 5.63 15.50 8.63
N GLU A 30 6.06 16.52 7.87
CA GLU A 30 6.77 17.66 8.45
C GLU A 30 5.91 18.45 9.44
N ALA A 31 4.59 18.58 9.21
CA ALA A 31 3.67 19.21 10.15
C ALA A 31 3.53 18.40 11.44
N HIS A 32 3.46 17.08 11.34
CA HIS A 32 3.47 16.19 12.50
C HIS A 32 4.77 16.31 13.30
N GLU A 33 5.93 16.32 12.64
CA GLU A 33 7.24 16.44 13.30
C GLU A 33 7.44 17.81 13.97
N ARG A 34 6.83 18.88 13.44
CA ARG A 34 6.81 20.20 14.10
C ARG A 34 5.86 20.28 15.29
N GLY A 35 4.97 19.31 15.47
CA GLY A 35 3.93 19.32 16.50
C GLY A 35 2.71 20.16 16.14
N ASP A 36 2.49 20.43 14.84
CA ASP A 36 1.28 21.11 14.34
C ASP A 36 0.06 20.19 14.39
N VAL A 37 0.29 18.87 14.51
CA VAL A 37 -0.75 17.83 14.64
C VAL A 37 -0.86 17.38 16.12
N PRO A 38 -2.07 17.27 16.69
CA PRO A 38 -2.26 16.76 18.05
C PRO A 38 -1.63 15.37 18.24
N LYS A 39 -0.86 15.19 19.33
CA LYS A 39 -0.13 13.93 19.60
C LYS A 39 -1.05 12.75 19.89
N GLU A 40 -2.30 13.02 20.28
CA GLU A 40 -3.33 12.02 20.54
C GLU A 40 -3.94 11.48 19.24
N LEU A 41 -3.73 12.16 18.11
CA LEU A 41 -4.22 11.71 16.82
C LEU A 41 -3.32 10.57 16.28
N PRO A 42 -3.86 9.36 16.03
CA PRO A 42 -3.07 8.28 15.48
C PRO A 42 -2.66 8.59 14.03
N CYS A 43 -1.37 8.80 13.82
CA CYS A 43 -0.79 9.18 12.53
C CYS A 43 0.04 8.04 11.91
N GLY A 44 -0.45 6.80 11.95
CA GLY A 44 0.30 5.63 11.47
C GLY A 44 0.72 5.69 10.00
N VAL A 45 -0.03 6.43 9.18
CA VAL A 45 0.27 6.66 7.76
C VAL A 45 1.38 7.70 7.52
N LEU A 46 1.73 8.50 8.54
CA LEU A 46 2.81 9.49 8.47
C LEU A 46 4.18 8.89 8.80
N GLY A 47 4.29 7.57 9.01
CA GLY A 47 5.61 6.95 9.09
C GLY A 47 6.36 7.05 7.75
N GLU A 48 7.70 7.07 7.82
CA GLU A 48 8.56 7.09 6.62
C GLU A 48 8.36 5.83 5.75
N ASP A 49 8.28 4.66 6.38
CA ASP A 49 8.29 3.36 5.69
C ASP A 49 6.93 2.63 5.54
N PRO A 50 5.89 2.81 6.39
CA PRO A 50 4.72 1.92 6.38
C PRO A 50 4.00 1.78 5.04
N ILE A 51 3.78 2.87 4.32
CA ILE A 51 3.09 2.83 3.02
C ILE A 51 4.02 2.21 1.96
N PHE A 52 5.29 2.58 1.96
CA PHE A 52 6.29 2.02 1.04
C PHE A 52 6.43 0.50 1.22
N ASP A 53 6.58 0.02 2.45
CA ASP A 53 6.69 -1.41 2.78
C ASP A 53 5.43 -2.20 2.38
N ALA A 54 4.26 -1.61 2.59
CA ALA A 54 2.99 -2.19 2.17
C ALA A 54 2.91 -2.30 0.63
N SER A 55 3.32 -1.26 -0.10
CA SER A 55 3.38 -1.25 -1.56
C SER A 55 4.35 -2.28 -2.12
N VAL A 56 5.54 -2.40 -1.54
CA VAL A 56 6.53 -3.42 -1.92
C VAL A 56 5.95 -4.82 -1.69
N THR A 57 5.34 -5.05 -0.51
CA THR A 57 4.71 -6.32 -0.17
C THR A 57 3.58 -6.69 -1.15
N GLN A 58 2.73 -5.72 -1.51
CA GLN A 58 1.66 -5.91 -2.48
C GLN A 58 2.21 -6.30 -3.86
N ARG A 59 3.22 -5.57 -4.34
CA ARG A 59 3.88 -5.86 -5.62
C ARG A 59 4.51 -7.26 -5.63
N ASP A 60 5.21 -7.62 -4.56
CA ASP A 60 5.83 -8.93 -4.39
C ASP A 60 4.79 -10.05 -4.44
N LEU A 61 3.65 -9.86 -3.77
CA LEU A 61 2.54 -10.79 -3.81
C LEU A 61 2.03 -10.94 -5.25
N ALA A 62 1.74 -9.84 -5.95
CA ALA A 62 1.26 -9.88 -7.32
C ALA A 62 2.21 -10.66 -8.26
N VAL A 63 3.53 -10.44 -8.15
CA VAL A 63 4.53 -11.19 -8.92
C VAL A 63 4.50 -12.69 -8.59
N ARG A 64 4.35 -13.07 -7.32
CA ARG A 64 4.24 -14.48 -6.91
C ARG A 64 2.99 -15.15 -7.50
N TRP A 65 1.86 -14.45 -7.52
CA TRP A 65 0.63 -14.93 -8.13
C TRP A 65 0.79 -15.14 -9.64
N LEU A 66 1.40 -14.17 -10.34
CA LEU A 66 1.67 -14.30 -11.78
C LEU A 66 2.57 -15.52 -12.08
N LYS A 67 3.63 -15.71 -11.29
CA LYS A 67 4.51 -16.89 -11.41
C LYS A 67 3.76 -18.20 -11.17
N LEU A 68 2.87 -18.25 -10.18
CA LEU A 68 2.07 -19.43 -9.89
C LEU A 68 1.13 -19.75 -11.06
N ILE A 69 0.40 -18.76 -11.55
CA ILE A 69 -0.53 -18.91 -12.67
C ILE A 69 0.20 -19.38 -13.92
N SER A 70 1.36 -18.80 -14.24
CA SER A 70 2.20 -19.26 -15.36
C SER A 70 2.52 -20.75 -15.25
N ARG A 71 2.97 -21.22 -14.09
CA ARG A 71 3.27 -22.66 -13.87
C ARG A 71 2.03 -23.55 -14.04
N ILE A 72 0.87 -23.11 -13.56
CA ILE A 72 -0.39 -23.85 -13.72
C ILE A 72 -0.76 -23.96 -15.21
N LEU A 73 -0.63 -22.88 -15.96
CA LEU A 73 -0.92 -22.87 -17.40
C LEU A 73 0.07 -23.71 -18.20
N ASP A 74 1.35 -23.71 -17.82
CA ASP A 74 2.38 -24.52 -18.47
C ASP A 74 2.23 -26.02 -18.16
N ASN A 75 1.84 -26.38 -16.93
CA ASN A 75 1.65 -27.78 -16.51
C ASN A 75 0.32 -28.42 -16.99
N ASN A 76 -0.58 -27.64 -17.58
CA ASN A 76 -1.83 -28.14 -18.18
C ASN A 76 -1.70 -28.42 -19.71
N LYS A 77 -0.47 -28.52 -20.21
CA LYS A 77 -0.14 -28.98 -21.57
C LYS A 77 0.23 -30.45 -21.60
#